data_AF-A0A958LJL4-F1
#
_entry.id   AF-A0A958LJL4-F1
#
_cell.length_a   1.000
_cell.length_b   1.000
_cell.length_c   1.000
_cell.angle_alpha   90.00
_cell.angle_beta   90.00
_cell.angle_gamma   90.00
#
_symmetry.space_group_name_H-M   'P 1'
#
loop_
_entity.id
_entity.type
_entity.pdbx_description
1 polymer ?
#
loop_
_entity_poly.entity_id
_entity_poly.type
_entity_poly.pdbx_seq_one_letter_code
_entity_poly.pdbx_strand_id
1 'polypeptide(L)'
;MEIRDPIHGSLVFESGEVAVIDSPAYQRLRKIKQLGFMEFSFPGATHNRYLHSLGVCHLAGRVFDQIFASYPFPQEGERIRLRQCTRLAALLHDIGHGPLSHAIEEVMPLLDDLQVAVYQDRLPAELSLSSNSQADISSRARATHEDYTIKFISDSSLTPVLRREFPDFSPLHVACLIDKSLKCPDDFFQIGDQNFRTILSQIVSSELDVDRMDYLERDAYFCGTSYGRVELEWLIGNLSFHEKEGHLHLALNRRALYTFDDFLLARHHMHLMVYFHHKSIIFEEMLMRYLSSEECEFILPSDIEAYIDYTDHSLFQHLAEADNIWARRVVERQPFKMLFEYHSTSKSTRTENMLSVLAEKGVETVFASSTARLSKYHSPSAIERAVQIYVVDQYDRQSKPYPIEESTEIFQK
;
A
#
# COMPACT_ATOMS: atom_id res chain seq x y z
N MET A 1 -21.97 10.07 -6.95
CA MET A 1 -22.01 8.82 -7.74
C MET A 1 -22.19 7.66 -6.78
N GLU A 2 -22.97 6.64 -7.15
CA GLU A 2 -23.05 5.38 -6.41
C GLU A 2 -22.47 4.25 -7.26
N ILE A 3 -21.60 3.42 -6.68
CA ILE A 3 -20.99 2.25 -7.32
C ILE A 3 -21.31 1.01 -6.48
N ARG A 4 -21.76 -0.07 -7.13
CA ARG A 4 -21.90 -1.37 -6.47
C ARG A 4 -20.57 -2.10 -6.46
N ASP A 5 -20.07 -2.36 -5.27
CA ASP A 5 -18.86 -3.13 -5.00
C ASP A 5 -19.21 -4.49 -4.38
N PRO A 6 -18.58 -5.59 -4.82
CA PRO A 6 -18.89 -6.92 -4.31
C PRO A 6 -18.45 -7.14 -2.85
N ILE A 7 -17.53 -6.33 -2.32
CA ILE A 7 -16.97 -6.49 -0.98
C ILE A 7 -17.77 -5.63 0.01
N HIS A 8 -17.87 -4.34 -0.27
CA HIS A 8 -18.43 -3.35 0.68
C HIS A 8 -19.86 -2.91 0.35
N GLY A 9 -20.48 -3.48 -0.69
CA GLY A 9 -21.86 -3.16 -1.05
C GLY A 9 -21.97 -1.85 -1.85
N SER A 10 -22.69 -0.85 -1.35
CA SER A 10 -22.89 0.41 -2.07
C SER A 10 -21.86 1.46 -1.64
N LEU A 11 -20.98 1.84 -2.57
CA LEU A 11 -20.00 2.90 -2.38
C LEU A 11 -20.58 4.23 -2.87
N VAL A 12 -20.51 5.27 -2.04
CA VAL A 12 -20.99 6.62 -2.37
C VAL A 12 -19.81 7.58 -2.44
N PHE A 13 -19.75 8.34 -3.54
CA PHE A 13 -18.72 9.34 -3.81
C PHE A 13 -19.35 10.71 -4.10
N GLU A 14 -18.77 11.75 -3.51
CA GLU A 14 -19.15 13.15 -3.69
C GLU A 14 -18.65 13.71 -5.03
N SER A 15 -19.16 14.86 -5.48
CA SER A 15 -18.84 15.41 -6.80
C SER A 15 -17.34 15.63 -7.03
N GLY A 16 -16.62 16.09 -6.01
CA GLY A 16 -15.17 16.28 -6.12
C GLY A 16 -14.40 14.97 -6.26
N GLU A 17 -14.82 13.93 -5.53
CA GLU A 17 -14.25 12.58 -5.66
C GLU A 17 -14.57 11.98 -7.03
N VAL A 18 -15.78 12.20 -7.55
CA VAL A 18 -16.18 11.77 -8.90
C VAL A 18 -15.29 12.41 -9.95
N ALA A 19 -15.02 13.72 -9.85
CA ALA A 19 -14.15 14.40 -10.80
C ALA A 19 -12.70 13.86 -10.79
N VAL A 20 -12.21 13.41 -9.63
CA VAL A 20 -10.92 12.70 -9.52
C VAL A 20 -11.01 11.31 -10.13
N ILE A 21 -12.06 10.55 -9.82
CA ILE A 21 -12.29 9.21 -10.34
C ILE A 21 -12.39 9.20 -11.87
N ASP A 22 -13.03 10.21 -12.45
CA ASP A 22 -13.23 10.34 -13.90
C ASP A 22 -11.98 10.84 -14.64
N SER A 23 -10.92 11.22 -13.92
CA SER A 23 -9.66 11.66 -14.54
C SER A 23 -8.95 10.51 -15.28
N PRO A 24 -8.20 10.80 -16.38
CA PRO A 24 -7.41 9.78 -17.07
C PRO A 24 -6.40 9.06 -16.16
N ALA A 25 -5.75 9.83 -15.28
CA ALA A 25 -4.78 9.32 -14.31
C ALA A 25 -5.41 8.25 -13.39
N TYR A 26 -6.64 8.48 -12.92
CA TYR A 26 -7.33 7.51 -12.06
C TYR A 26 -7.92 6.33 -12.84
N GLN A 27 -8.54 6.59 -14.00
CA GLN A 27 -9.13 5.53 -14.84
C GLN A 27 -8.11 4.51 -15.33
N ARG A 28 -6.84 4.91 -15.46
CA ARG A 28 -5.71 4.01 -15.74
C ARG A 28 -5.65 2.81 -14.79
N LEU A 29 -5.98 2.99 -13.51
CA LEU A 29 -5.92 1.92 -12.50
C LEU A 29 -6.81 0.71 -12.85
N ARG A 30 -7.78 0.85 -13.77
CA ARG A 30 -8.56 -0.27 -14.29
C ARG A 30 -7.74 -1.27 -15.09
N LYS A 31 -6.61 -0.83 -15.63
CA LYS A 31 -5.70 -1.59 -16.51
C LYS A 31 -4.46 -2.11 -15.77
N ILE A 32 -4.48 -2.07 -14.43
CA ILE A 32 -3.39 -2.51 -13.57
C ILE A 32 -3.93 -3.51 -12.56
N LYS A 33 -3.54 -4.76 -12.69
CA LYS A 33 -3.96 -5.83 -11.78
C LYS A 33 -3.43 -5.58 -10.37
N GLN A 34 -4.29 -5.87 -9.38
CA GLN A 34 -3.92 -5.80 -7.97
C GLN A 34 -2.80 -6.79 -7.64
N LEU A 35 -2.93 -8.03 -8.11
CA LEU A 35 -2.07 -9.15 -7.71
C LEU A 35 -1.12 -9.62 -8.83
N GLY A 36 -0.76 -8.76 -9.79
CA GLY A 36 0.23 -9.08 -10.83
C GLY A 36 -0.09 -10.38 -11.58
N PHE A 37 0.79 -11.39 -11.46
CA PHE A 37 0.67 -12.69 -12.13
C PHE A 37 -0.24 -13.71 -11.39
N MET A 38 -0.86 -13.33 -10.29
CA MET A 38 -1.62 -14.25 -9.44
C MET A 38 -2.79 -14.92 -10.15
N GLU A 39 -3.33 -14.32 -11.22
CA GLU A 39 -4.35 -14.92 -12.08
C GLU A 39 -3.93 -16.27 -12.68
N PHE A 40 -2.62 -16.56 -12.77
CA PHE A 40 -2.10 -17.84 -13.28
C PHE A 40 -2.22 -18.98 -12.28
N SER A 41 -2.42 -18.67 -10.99
CA SER A 41 -2.70 -19.64 -9.93
C SER A 41 -4.14 -19.58 -9.45
N PHE A 42 -4.69 -18.36 -9.37
CA PHE A 42 -6.03 -18.08 -8.93
C PHE A 42 -6.77 -17.36 -10.06
N PRO A 43 -7.43 -18.08 -10.99
CA PRO A 43 -8.03 -17.47 -12.18
C PRO A 43 -9.06 -16.37 -11.91
N GLY A 44 -9.60 -16.28 -10.68
CA GLY A 44 -10.48 -15.20 -10.26
C GLY A 44 -9.76 -13.89 -9.88
N ALA A 45 -8.44 -13.92 -9.62
CA ALA A 45 -7.59 -12.77 -9.24
C ALA A 45 -7.38 -11.79 -10.40
N THR A 46 -8.47 -11.24 -10.90
CA THR A 46 -8.58 -10.38 -12.09
C THR A 46 -8.95 -8.95 -11.72
N HIS A 47 -9.13 -8.68 -10.43
CA HIS A 47 -9.39 -7.33 -9.92
C HIS A 47 -8.17 -6.43 -10.07
N ASN A 48 -8.44 -5.13 -10.04
CA ASN A 48 -7.49 -4.09 -10.36
C ASN A 48 -7.43 -3.05 -9.25
N ARG A 49 -6.38 -2.22 -9.29
CA ARG A 49 -6.16 -1.17 -8.28
C ARG A 49 -7.30 -0.16 -8.22
N TYR A 50 -8.02 0.04 -9.33
CA TYR A 50 -9.21 0.90 -9.35
C TYR A 50 -10.26 0.43 -8.34
N LEU A 51 -10.63 -0.86 -8.35
CA LEU A 51 -11.64 -1.38 -7.42
C LEU A 51 -11.17 -1.30 -5.96
N HIS A 52 -9.91 -1.62 -5.74
CA HIS A 52 -9.28 -1.54 -4.43
C HIS A 52 -9.29 -0.11 -3.88
N SER A 53 -8.77 0.86 -4.62
CA SER A 53 -8.71 2.25 -4.19
C SER A 53 -10.09 2.88 -3.90
N LEU A 54 -11.15 2.46 -4.63
CA LEU A 54 -12.53 2.86 -4.30
C LEU A 54 -12.97 2.30 -2.94
N GLY A 55 -12.66 1.03 -2.65
CA GLY A 55 -12.96 0.39 -1.38
C GLY A 55 -12.18 1.03 -0.21
N VAL A 56 -10.90 1.30 -0.40
CA VAL A 56 -10.05 1.99 0.59
C VAL A 56 -10.59 3.39 0.91
N CYS A 57 -10.99 4.16 -0.10
CA CYS A 57 -11.64 5.47 0.11
C CYS A 57 -12.96 5.35 0.90
N HIS A 58 -13.79 4.36 0.58
CA HIS A 58 -15.02 4.10 1.31
C HIS A 58 -14.75 3.78 2.79
N LEU A 59 -13.84 2.85 3.06
CA LEU A 59 -13.46 2.46 4.41
C LEU A 59 -12.83 3.62 5.18
N ALA A 60 -12.00 4.44 4.55
CA ALA A 60 -11.41 5.63 5.17
C ALA A 60 -12.48 6.61 5.71
N GLY A 61 -13.55 6.82 4.94
CA GLY A 61 -14.70 7.62 5.40
C GLY A 61 -15.39 7.01 6.61
N ARG A 62 -15.65 5.70 6.58
CA ARG A 62 -16.30 4.97 7.69
C ARG A 62 -15.47 4.98 8.96
N VAL A 63 -14.16 4.71 8.84
CA VAL A 63 -13.21 4.72 9.95
C VAL A 63 -13.09 6.13 10.54
N PHE A 64 -12.97 7.16 9.70
CA PHE A 64 -12.97 8.55 10.16
C PHE A 64 -14.24 8.88 10.95
N ASP A 65 -15.41 8.57 10.37
CA ASP A 65 -16.71 8.86 10.99
C ASP A 65 -16.86 8.15 12.34
N GLN A 66 -16.35 6.92 12.46
CA GLN A 66 -16.41 6.12 13.68
C GLN A 66 -15.45 6.64 14.76
N ILE A 67 -14.19 6.93 14.42
CA ILE A 67 -13.19 7.44 15.37
C ILE A 67 -13.63 8.79 15.95
N PHE A 68 -14.19 9.66 15.10
CA PHE A 68 -14.52 11.03 15.46
C PHE A 68 -16.02 11.27 15.68
N ALA A 69 -16.82 10.22 15.85
CA ALA A 69 -18.28 10.31 16.02
C ALA A 69 -18.70 11.24 17.17
N SER A 70 -17.92 11.25 18.25
CA SER A 70 -18.17 12.07 19.45
C SER A 70 -17.10 13.15 19.66
N TYR A 71 -16.23 13.39 18.68
CA TYR A 71 -15.18 14.39 18.82
C TYR A 71 -15.78 15.81 18.71
N PRO A 72 -15.52 16.72 19.66
CA PRO A 72 -16.12 18.04 19.68
C PRO A 72 -15.36 19.02 18.76
N PHE A 73 -15.52 18.90 17.45
CA PHE A 73 -14.92 19.84 16.50
C PHE A 73 -15.44 21.27 16.77
N PRO A 74 -14.55 22.29 16.88
CA PRO A 74 -14.96 23.68 17.03
C PRO A 74 -15.87 24.17 15.91
N GLN A 75 -15.60 23.75 14.67
CA GLN A 75 -16.43 24.07 13.51
C GLN A 75 -16.69 22.82 12.66
N GLU A 76 -17.92 22.64 12.17
CA GLU A 76 -18.27 21.49 11.30
C GLU A 76 -17.42 21.45 10.02
N GLY A 77 -17.02 22.62 9.50
CA GLY A 77 -16.11 22.71 8.35
C GLY A 77 -14.77 22.02 8.58
N GLU A 78 -14.27 21.97 9.81
CA GLU A 78 -13.02 21.28 10.15
C GLU A 78 -13.15 19.77 10.05
N ARG A 79 -14.28 19.24 10.55
CA ARG A 79 -14.61 17.82 10.42
C ARG A 79 -14.72 17.43 8.95
N ILE A 80 -15.45 18.21 8.15
CA ILE A 80 -15.67 17.96 6.72
C ILE A 80 -14.34 17.98 5.95
N ARG A 81 -13.52 19.03 6.09
CA ARG A 81 -12.26 19.17 5.34
C ARG A 81 -11.25 18.07 5.69
N LEU A 82 -11.13 17.69 6.97
CA LEU A 82 -10.24 16.60 7.38
C LEU A 82 -10.74 15.26 6.83
N ARG A 83 -12.05 14.98 6.93
CA ARG A 83 -12.65 13.76 6.38
C ARG A 83 -12.42 13.64 4.88
N GLN A 84 -12.65 14.71 4.13
CA GLN A 84 -12.44 14.74 2.68
C GLN A 84 -10.96 14.55 2.31
N CYS A 85 -10.04 15.20 3.04
CA CYS A 85 -8.60 15.03 2.83
C CYS A 85 -8.15 13.58 3.09
N THR A 86 -8.61 12.95 4.19
CA THR A 86 -8.33 11.54 4.49
C THR A 86 -8.89 10.60 3.43
N ARG A 87 -10.14 10.81 2.99
CA ARG A 87 -10.75 10.01 1.92
C ARG A 87 -10.00 10.15 0.61
N LEU A 88 -9.53 11.36 0.27
CA LEU A 88 -8.79 11.59 -0.95
C LEU A 88 -7.38 11.00 -0.91
N ALA A 89 -6.72 11.03 0.26
CA ALA A 89 -5.46 10.32 0.47
C ALA A 89 -5.63 8.80 0.32
N ALA A 90 -6.68 8.25 0.91
CA ALA A 90 -7.07 6.85 0.73
C ALA A 90 -7.43 6.50 -0.72
N LEU A 91 -8.11 7.39 -1.44
CA LEU A 91 -8.46 7.20 -2.84
C LEU A 91 -7.22 7.15 -3.74
N LEU A 92 -6.20 7.98 -3.44
CA LEU A 92 -5.05 8.21 -4.30
C LEU A 92 -3.77 7.47 -3.87
N HIS A 93 -3.75 6.78 -2.73
CA HIS A 93 -2.54 6.13 -2.19
C HIS A 93 -1.83 5.24 -3.21
N ASP A 94 -2.60 4.62 -4.10
CA ASP A 94 -2.18 3.62 -5.07
C ASP A 94 -2.01 4.14 -6.51
N ILE A 95 -2.24 5.43 -6.75
CA ILE A 95 -2.30 5.99 -8.12
C ILE A 95 -0.97 5.85 -8.88
N GLY A 96 0.15 5.83 -8.16
CA GLY A 96 1.50 5.72 -8.70
C GLY A 96 1.90 4.31 -9.17
N HIS A 97 1.13 3.27 -8.86
CA HIS A 97 1.50 1.90 -9.27
C HIS A 97 1.62 1.74 -10.78
N GLY A 98 2.64 0.98 -11.20
CA GLY A 98 2.92 0.63 -12.59
C GLY A 98 2.27 -0.68 -13.04
N PRO A 99 2.52 -1.12 -14.29
CA PRO A 99 2.15 -2.44 -14.79
C PRO A 99 2.60 -3.54 -13.82
N LEU A 100 1.74 -4.52 -13.53
CA LEU A 100 2.02 -5.61 -12.59
C LEU A 100 2.51 -5.14 -11.21
N SER A 101 2.13 -3.93 -10.80
CA SER A 101 2.34 -3.40 -9.45
C SER A 101 3.82 -3.28 -9.06
N HIS A 102 4.33 -4.09 -8.13
CA HIS A 102 5.69 -3.99 -7.62
C HIS A 102 6.73 -4.62 -8.57
N ALA A 103 6.31 -5.49 -9.48
CA ALA A 103 7.22 -6.25 -10.34
C ALA A 103 7.97 -5.39 -11.38
N ILE A 104 7.63 -4.10 -11.48
CA ILE A 104 8.12 -3.18 -12.51
C ILE A 104 8.99 -2.05 -11.93
N GLU A 105 9.20 -2.00 -10.62
CA GLU A 105 10.00 -0.96 -9.96
C GLU A 105 11.46 -0.93 -10.46
N GLU A 106 11.96 -2.06 -10.95
CA GLU A 106 13.31 -2.20 -11.54
C GLU A 106 13.51 -1.47 -12.87
N VAL A 107 12.44 -0.95 -13.49
CA VAL A 107 12.52 -0.17 -14.73
C VAL A 107 11.91 1.23 -14.59
N MET A 108 11.63 1.66 -13.36
CA MET A 108 11.39 3.07 -13.04
C MET A 108 12.65 3.92 -13.29
N PRO A 109 12.55 5.26 -13.45
CA PRO A 109 13.71 6.11 -13.55
C PRO A 109 14.44 6.23 -12.19
N LEU A 110 15.60 6.88 -12.19
CA LEU A 110 16.19 7.35 -10.94
C LEU A 110 15.27 8.40 -10.30
N LEU A 111 15.28 8.47 -8.98
CA LEU A 111 14.44 9.40 -8.22
C LEU A 111 14.69 10.87 -8.62
N ASP A 112 15.95 11.22 -8.85
CA ASP A 112 16.34 12.57 -9.31
C ASP A 112 15.78 12.89 -10.70
N ASP A 113 15.74 11.89 -11.58
CA ASP A 113 15.18 12.03 -12.94
C ASP A 113 13.64 12.11 -12.92
N LEU A 114 13.00 11.58 -11.88
CA LEU A 114 11.56 11.71 -11.68
C LEU A 114 11.16 13.15 -11.36
N GLN A 115 12.04 14.00 -10.81
CA GLN A 115 11.80 15.44 -10.61
C GLN A 115 10.46 15.77 -9.91
N VAL A 116 10.18 15.14 -8.77
CA VAL A 116 8.98 15.43 -7.96
C VAL A 116 9.13 16.80 -7.28
N ALA A 117 8.24 17.76 -7.58
CA ALA A 117 8.47 19.16 -7.21
C ALA A 117 8.53 19.39 -5.69
N VAL A 118 7.74 18.63 -4.93
CA VAL A 118 7.59 18.80 -3.48
C VAL A 118 8.72 18.15 -2.66
N TYR A 119 9.66 17.45 -3.29
CA TYR A 119 10.76 16.79 -2.57
C TYR A 119 11.88 17.72 -2.13
N GLN A 120 11.93 18.94 -2.65
CA GLN A 120 12.85 19.97 -2.17
C GLN A 120 12.57 20.36 -0.71
N ASP A 121 11.33 20.12 -0.22
CA ASP A 121 10.86 20.52 1.11
C ASP A 121 10.66 19.32 2.07
N ARG A 122 11.28 18.16 1.79
CA ARG A 122 11.21 16.98 2.69
C ARG A 122 11.79 17.29 4.07
N LEU A 123 11.15 16.76 5.11
CA LEU A 123 11.62 16.91 6.49
C LEU A 123 12.97 16.21 6.66
N PRO A 124 13.89 16.77 7.46
CA PRO A 124 15.04 16.03 7.96
C PRO A 124 14.59 14.71 8.59
N ALA A 125 15.39 13.64 8.46
CA ALA A 125 15.03 12.29 8.91
C ALA A 125 14.57 12.22 10.38
N GLU A 126 15.09 13.10 11.23
CA GLU A 126 14.76 13.21 12.66
C GLU A 126 13.33 13.74 12.93
N LEU A 127 12.73 14.42 11.95
CA LEU A 127 11.41 15.06 12.06
C LEU A 127 10.35 14.38 11.18
N SER A 128 10.73 13.38 10.38
CA SER A 128 9.81 12.62 9.54
C SER A 128 8.95 11.67 10.37
N LEU A 129 7.64 11.64 10.10
CA LEU A 129 6.69 10.72 10.75
C LEU A 129 6.80 9.29 10.18
N SER A 130 7.52 9.11 9.07
CA SER A 130 7.93 7.80 8.56
C SER A 130 9.43 7.67 8.59
N SER A 131 9.83 6.54 9.10
CA SER A 131 11.21 6.15 9.15
C SER A 131 11.67 5.60 7.78
N ASN A 132 10.75 5.22 6.88
CA ASN A 132 10.99 4.74 5.49
C ASN A 132 11.78 5.66 4.54
N SER A 133 12.06 6.92 4.88
CA SER A 133 12.73 7.85 3.97
C SER A 133 14.25 7.90 4.10
N GLN A 134 14.90 6.87 4.67
CA GLN A 134 16.34 6.64 4.49
C GLN A 134 16.63 5.55 3.45
N ALA A 135 15.97 5.59 2.29
CA ALA A 135 16.81 5.38 1.13
C ALA A 135 17.82 6.53 1.16
N ASP A 136 19.08 6.21 1.48
CA ASP A 136 20.22 7.10 1.30
C ASP A 136 19.92 8.02 0.13
N ILE A 137 19.96 9.34 0.36
CA ILE A 137 20.07 10.33 -0.72
C ILE A 137 21.49 10.16 -1.30
N SER A 138 21.78 8.97 -1.80
CA SER A 138 22.63 8.78 -2.94
C SER A 138 21.77 9.23 -4.11
N SER A 139 22.30 10.10 -4.95
CA SER A 139 21.74 10.56 -6.22
C SER A 139 21.57 9.44 -7.27
N ARG A 140 21.27 8.22 -6.82
CA ARG A 140 21.22 6.96 -7.57
C ARG A 140 20.12 6.00 -7.10
N ALA A 141 19.26 6.39 -6.15
CA ALA A 141 18.11 5.56 -5.79
C ALA A 141 17.09 5.52 -6.95
N ARG A 142 16.53 4.34 -7.24
CA ARG A 142 15.41 4.19 -8.19
C ARG A 142 14.14 4.76 -7.56
N ALA A 143 13.29 5.39 -8.37
CA ALA A 143 11.97 5.81 -7.93
C ALA A 143 11.08 4.60 -7.61
N THR A 144 10.09 4.82 -6.74
CA THR A 144 9.08 3.85 -6.34
C THR A 144 7.69 4.28 -6.81
N HIS A 145 6.71 3.38 -6.68
CA HIS A 145 5.31 3.73 -6.91
C HIS A 145 4.82 4.82 -5.94
N GLU A 146 5.35 4.90 -4.71
CA GLU A 146 5.03 5.97 -3.76
C GLU A 146 5.48 7.34 -4.33
N ASP A 147 6.66 7.40 -4.96
CA ASP A 147 7.16 8.64 -5.56
C ASP A 147 6.31 9.09 -6.76
N TYR A 148 5.86 8.14 -7.59
CA TYR A 148 4.89 8.41 -8.64
C TYR A 148 3.53 8.84 -8.09
N THR A 149 3.07 8.28 -6.95
CA THR A 149 1.84 8.71 -6.29
C THR A 149 1.94 10.19 -5.90
N ILE A 150 3.06 10.60 -5.28
CA ILE A 150 3.26 12.01 -4.95
C ILE A 150 3.29 12.86 -6.21
N LYS A 151 4.01 12.44 -7.26
CA LYS A 151 4.08 13.16 -8.52
C LYS A 151 2.71 13.34 -9.20
N PHE A 152 1.85 12.33 -9.18
CA PHE A 152 0.47 12.47 -9.67
C PHE A 152 -0.31 13.54 -8.91
N ILE A 153 -0.12 13.63 -7.60
CA ILE A 153 -0.82 14.59 -6.75
C ILE A 153 -0.26 16.02 -6.96
N SER A 154 1.06 16.17 -7.05
CA SER A 154 1.73 17.48 -7.10
C SER A 154 1.92 18.07 -8.50
N ASP A 155 2.16 17.22 -9.52
CA ASP A 155 2.80 17.63 -10.77
C ASP A 155 2.12 17.09 -12.04
N SER A 156 0.82 16.77 -11.99
CA SER A 156 0.10 16.20 -13.14
C SER A 156 -1.16 16.98 -13.52
N SER A 157 -1.82 16.55 -14.60
CA SER A 157 -3.14 17.00 -15.02
C SER A 157 -4.23 16.75 -13.97
N LEU A 158 -3.99 15.87 -12.98
CA LEU A 158 -4.86 15.67 -11.82
C LEU A 158 -4.75 16.82 -10.80
N THR A 159 -3.58 17.43 -10.63
CA THR A 159 -3.34 18.52 -9.67
C THR A 159 -4.33 19.70 -9.80
N PRO A 160 -4.60 20.26 -11.00
CA PRO A 160 -5.61 21.31 -11.13
C PRO A 160 -7.04 20.83 -10.85
N VAL A 161 -7.36 19.56 -11.07
CA VAL A 161 -8.66 18.99 -10.69
C VAL A 161 -8.78 18.98 -9.17
N LEU A 162 -7.77 18.49 -8.46
CA LEU A 162 -7.74 18.48 -6.99
C LEU A 162 -7.93 19.89 -6.41
N ARG A 163 -7.22 20.89 -6.94
CA ARG A 163 -7.35 22.30 -6.50
C ARG A 163 -8.73 22.89 -6.74
N ARG A 164 -9.37 22.53 -7.86
CA ARG A 164 -10.68 23.06 -8.24
C ARG A 164 -11.80 22.45 -7.39
N GLU A 165 -11.75 21.15 -7.16
CA GLU A 165 -12.82 20.39 -6.51
C GLU A 165 -12.74 20.41 -4.98
N PHE A 166 -11.56 20.67 -4.42
CA PHE A 166 -11.32 20.70 -2.98
C PHE A 166 -10.66 22.03 -2.55
N PRO A 167 -11.41 23.15 -2.51
CA PRO A 167 -10.85 24.46 -2.21
C PRO A 167 -10.37 24.63 -0.76
N ASP A 168 -10.84 23.79 0.17
CA ASP A 168 -10.52 23.87 1.60
C ASP A 168 -9.12 23.31 1.94
N PHE A 169 -8.45 22.63 1.00
CA PHE A 169 -7.10 22.12 1.19
C PHE A 169 -6.33 21.98 -0.12
N SER A 170 -5.01 22.09 -0.04
CA SER A 170 -4.13 21.87 -1.19
C SER A 170 -3.88 20.39 -1.48
N PRO A 171 -3.47 20.02 -2.72
CA PRO A 171 -2.97 18.68 -3.04
C PRO A 171 -1.81 18.23 -2.14
N LEU A 172 -0.99 19.18 -1.65
CA LEU A 172 0.12 18.87 -0.75
C LEU A 172 -0.37 18.35 0.61
N HIS A 173 -1.56 18.75 1.09
CA HIS A 173 -2.15 18.15 2.30
C HIS A 173 -2.46 16.67 2.11
N VAL A 174 -3.00 16.31 0.95
CA VAL A 174 -3.27 14.91 0.58
C VAL A 174 -1.96 14.11 0.51
N ALA A 175 -0.95 14.65 -0.18
CA ALA A 175 0.38 14.07 -0.27
C ALA A 175 1.02 13.86 1.11
N CYS A 176 0.87 14.82 2.04
CA CYS A 176 1.39 14.73 3.41
C CYS A 176 0.75 13.62 4.25
N LEU A 177 -0.44 13.14 3.88
CA LEU A 177 -1.06 11.98 4.54
C LEU A 177 -0.50 10.65 4.04
N ILE A 178 -0.11 10.59 2.76
CA ILE A 178 0.47 9.42 2.09
C ILE A 178 1.97 9.32 2.41
N ASP A 179 2.75 10.36 2.08
CA ASP A 179 4.17 10.46 2.41
C ASP A 179 4.38 11.30 3.67
N LYS A 180 4.66 10.59 4.76
CA LYS A 180 4.88 11.11 6.11
C LYS A 180 6.20 11.89 6.25
N SER A 181 7.10 11.81 5.27
CA SER A 181 8.35 12.59 5.22
C SER A 181 8.15 14.01 4.67
N LEU A 182 7.02 14.28 4.01
CA LEU A 182 6.72 15.61 3.50
C LEU A 182 6.43 16.60 4.63
N LYS A 183 6.92 17.83 4.49
CA LYS A 183 6.57 18.93 5.38
C LYS A 183 5.20 19.50 4.99
N CYS A 184 4.31 19.66 5.96
CA CYS A 184 3.04 20.35 5.71
C CYS A 184 3.29 21.84 5.43
N PRO A 185 2.58 22.44 4.46
CA PRO A 185 2.79 23.84 4.08
C PRO A 185 2.29 24.83 5.15
N ASP A 186 1.29 24.43 5.94
CA ASP A 186 0.64 25.25 6.95
C ASP A 186 0.12 24.37 8.11
N ASP A 187 -0.70 24.95 8.98
CA ASP A 187 -1.30 24.32 10.16
C ASP A 187 -2.64 23.61 9.86
N PHE A 188 -2.90 23.20 8.61
CA PHE A 188 -4.14 22.53 8.20
C PHE A 188 -4.57 21.38 9.13
N PHE A 189 -3.62 20.57 9.62
CA PHE A 189 -3.91 19.44 10.51
C PHE A 189 -4.03 19.81 11.99
N GLN A 190 -3.85 21.08 12.35
CA GLN A 190 -3.93 21.58 13.71
C GLN A 190 -5.34 22.11 14.00
N ILE A 191 -5.96 21.65 15.09
CA ILE A 191 -7.22 22.18 15.61
C ILE A 191 -7.03 22.39 17.12
N GLY A 192 -7.01 23.66 17.53
CA GLY A 192 -6.61 24.02 18.90
C GLY A 192 -5.20 23.51 19.20
N ASP A 193 -5.04 22.81 20.33
CA ASP A 193 -3.76 22.24 20.75
C ASP A 193 -3.49 20.83 20.18
N GLN A 194 -4.40 20.30 19.34
CA GLN A 194 -4.33 18.94 18.82
C GLN A 194 -3.95 18.88 17.34
N ASN A 195 -3.04 17.97 17.01
CA ASN A 195 -2.59 17.66 15.66
C ASN A 195 -3.19 16.33 15.17
N PHE A 196 -3.90 16.40 14.05
CA PHE A 196 -4.63 15.28 13.45
C PHE A 196 -3.81 14.50 12.44
N ARG A 197 -2.69 15.03 11.94
CA ARG A 197 -1.95 14.43 10.82
C ARG A 197 -1.60 12.98 11.10
N THR A 198 -1.09 12.71 12.30
CA THR A 198 -0.64 11.38 12.73
C THR A 198 -1.73 10.33 12.59
N ILE A 199 -2.90 10.53 13.22
CA ILE A 199 -4.02 9.59 13.13
C ILE A 199 -4.59 9.48 11.72
N LEU A 200 -4.72 10.59 10.98
CA LEU A 200 -5.26 10.55 9.62
C LEU A 200 -4.33 9.79 8.67
N SER A 201 -3.02 9.95 8.81
CA SER A 201 -2.03 9.12 8.11
C SER A 201 -2.10 7.65 8.55
N GLN A 202 -2.38 7.35 9.83
CA GLN A 202 -2.51 5.97 10.30
C GLN A 202 -3.77 5.27 9.76
N ILE A 203 -4.86 6.01 9.50
CA ILE A 203 -6.04 5.48 8.84
C ILE A 203 -5.70 4.98 7.43
N VAL A 204 -4.87 5.74 6.68
CA VAL A 204 -4.45 5.39 5.32
C VAL A 204 -3.35 4.34 5.31
N SER A 205 -2.33 4.49 6.17
CA SER A 205 -1.15 3.62 6.24
C SER A 205 -0.63 3.43 7.68
N SER A 206 -0.82 2.24 8.24
CA SER A 206 -0.36 1.77 9.55
C SER A 206 -0.36 0.23 9.60
N GLU A 207 -0.29 -0.42 10.77
CA GLU A 207 -0.52 -1.87 10.86
C GLU A 207 -2.02 -2.23 10.93
N LEU A 208 -2.91 -1.25 11.11
CA LEU A 208 -4.36 -1.39 11.16
C LEU A 208 -5.02 -0.28 10.33
N ASP A 209 -4.69 -0.25 9.03
CA ASP A 209 -5.18 0.75 8.08
C ASP A 209 -6.27 0.21 7.16
N VAL A 210 -6.93 1.14 6.46
CA VAL A 210 -8.02 0.82 5.54
C VAL A 210 -7.55 0.18 4.23
N ASP A 211 -6.28 0.36 3.87
CA ASP A 211 -5.63 -0.34 2.75
C ASP A 211 -5.65 -1.86 3.01
N ARG A 212 -5.06 -2.30 4.13
CA ARG A 212 -5.07 -3.71 4.52
C ARG A 212 -6.46 -4.27 4.75
N MET A 213 -7.37 -3.48 5.32
CA MET A 213 -8.76 -3.91 5.50
C MET A 213 -9.45 -4.20 4.17
N ASP A 214 -9.23 -3.39 3.13
CA ASP A 214 -9.81 -3.64 1.81
C ASP A 214 -9.13 -4.83 1.12
N TYR A 215 -7.79 -4.80 0.98
CA TYR A 215 -7.13 -5.79 0.14
C TYR A 215 -7.27 -7.21 0.71
N LEU A 216 -7.29 -7.40 2.04
CA LEU A 216 -7.41 -8.74 2.62
C LEU A 216 -8.74 -9.40 2.23
N GLU A 217 -9.85 -8.68 2.41
CA GLU A 217 -11.18 -9.15 2.04
C GLU A 217 -11.33 -9.29 0.51
N ARG A 218 -10.87 -8.28 -0.23
CA ARG A 218 -10.99 -8.25 -1.69
C ARG A 218 -10.17 -9.34 -2.36
N ASP A 219 -8.90 -9.50 -1.97
CA ASP A 219 -8.03 -10.53 -2.49
C ASP A 219 -8.55 -11.92 -2.12
N ALA A 220 -9.04 -12.11 -0.88
CA ALA A 220 -9.64 -13.38 -0.49
C ALA A 220 -10.87 -13.71 -1.36
N TYR A 221 -11.74 -12.72 -1.60
CA TYR A 221 -12.91 -12.87 -2.47
C TYR A 221 -12.53 -13.26 -3.89
N PHE A 222 -11.66 -12.50 -4.55
CA PHE A 222 -11.29 -12.74 -5.95
C PHE A 222 -10.42 -13.99 -6.14
N CYS A 223 -9.57 -14.33 -5.16
CA CYS A 223 -8.82 -15.59 -5.19
C CYS A 223 -9.68 -16.81 -4.81
N GLY A 224 -10.91 -16.61 -4.32
CA GLY A 224 -11.80 -17.69 -3.89
C GLY A 224 -11.29 -18.41 -2.62
N THR A 225 -10.61 -17.69 -1.73
CA THR A 225 -10.09 -18.22 -0.48
C THR A 225 -10.83 -17.64 0.73
N SER A 226 -10.76 -18.31 1.87
CA SER A 226 -11.31 -17.81 3.14
C SER A 226 -10.25 -17.22 4.07
N TYR A 227 -8.98 -17.21 3.66
CA TYR A 227 -7.85 -16.87 4.54
C TYR A 227 -7.80 -15.39 4.93
N GLY A 228 -8.21 -14.50 4.02
CA GLY A 228 -8.17 -13.04 4.23
C GLY A 228 -9.46 -12.46 4.80
N ARG A 229 -10.40 -13.27 5.29
CA ARG A 229 -11.63 -12.75 5.90
C ARG A 229 -11.36 -12.16 7.27
N VAL A 230 -11.94 -10.99 7.52
CA VAL A 230 -11.76 -10.18 8.72
C VAL A 230 -13.13 -9.67 9.18
N GLU A 231 -13.37 -9.69 10.50
CA GLU A 231 -14.55 -9.05 11.10
C GLU A 231 -14.41 -7.51 11.13
N LEU A 232 -14.47 -6.89 9.95
CA LEU A 232 -14.24 -5.45 9.76
C LEU A 232 -15.21 -4.59 10.56
N GLU A 233 -16.50 -4.94 10.61
CA GLU A 233 -17.50 -4.16 11.33
C GLU A 233 -17.19 -4.03 12.83
N TRP A 234 -16.71 -5.13 13.43
CA TRP A 234 -16.32 -5.12 14.83
C TRP A 234 -15.02 -4.35 15.06
N LEU A 235 -14.02 -4.51 14.17
CA LEU A 235 -12.79 -3.72 14.27
C LEU A 235 -13.07 -2.23 14.17
N ILE A 236 -13.75 -1.81 13.10
CA ILE A 236 -14.08 -0.40 12.84
C ILE A 236 -14.86 0.17 14.03
N GLY A 237 -15.91 -0.51 14.50
CA GLY A 237 -16.73 -0.09 15.64
C GLY A 237 -15.98 0.03 16.98
N ASN A 238 -14.70 -0.37 17.02
CA ASN A 238 -13.83 -0.30 18.18
C ASN A 238 -12.59 0.57 17.97
N LEU A 239 -12.45 1.21 16.81
CA LEU A 239 -11.42 2.23 16.58
C LEU A 239 -11.79 3.52 17.32
N SER A 240 -10.76 4.17 17.83
CA SER A 240 -10.80 5.41 18.60
C SER A 240 -9.48 6.17 18.37
N PHE A 241 -9.29 7.26 19.10
CA PHE A 241 -8.02 7.96 19.18
C PHE A 241 -7.45 7.95 20.61
N HIS A 242 -6.14 8.18 20.72
CA HIS A 242 -5.43 8.50 21.94
C HIS A 242 -4.60 9.77 21.71
N GLU A 243 -4.76 10.77 22.56
CA GLU A 243 -3.93 11.98 22.51
C GLU A 243 -2.65 11.77 23.33
N LYS A 244 -1.50 12.03 22.71
CA LYS A 244 -0.18 12.05 23.35
C LYS A 244 0.61 13.24 22.83
N GLU A 245 1.04 14.12 23.76
CA GLU A 245 1.88 15.29 23.44
C GLU A 245 1.25 16.20 22.36
N GLY A 246 -0.07 16.37 22.38
CA GLY A 246 -0.81 17.15 21.38
C GLY A 246 -1.02 16.44 20.04
N HIS A 247 -0.50 15.22 19.83
CA HIS A 247 -0.76 14.43 18.64
C HIS A 247 -1.86 13.40 18.89
N LEU A 248 -2.80 13.28 17.96
CA LEU A 248 -3.79 12.20 17.97
C LEU A 248 -3.19 10.97 17.29
N HIS A 249 -3.24 9.83 18.00
CA HIS A 249 -2.83 8.52 17.50
C HIS A 249 -4.04 7.60 17.36
N LEU A 250 -4.01 6.74 16.36
CA LEU A 250 -4.99 5.66 16.20
C LEU A 250 -4.96 4.76 17.43
N ALA A 251 -6.15 4.41 17.93
CA ALA A 251 -6.31 3.54 19.07
C ALA A 251 -7.39 2.48 18.83
N LEU A 252 -7.23 1.32 19.46
CA LEU A 252 -8.17 0.21 19.44
C LEU A 252 -8.69 -0.06 20.86
N ASN A 253 -10.01 -0.20 21.00
CA ASN A 253 -10.59 -0.61 22.28
C ASN A 253 -10.17 -2.05 22.61
N ARG A 254 -9.73 -2.28 23.86
CA ARG A 254 -9.23 -3.58 24.36
C ARG A 254 -10.15 -4.77 24.02
N ARG A 255 -11.47 -4.57 23.96
CA ARG A 255 -12.42 -5.65 23.64
C ARG A 255 -12.32 -6.18 22.20
N ALA A 256 -11.65 -5.45 21.30
CA ALA A 256 -11.43 -5.86 19.91
C ALA A 256 -10.03 -6.43 19.65
N LEU A 257 -9.21 -6.65 20.69
CA LEU A 257 -7.85 -7.18 20.54
C LEU A 257 -7.82 -8.56 19.87
N TYR A 258 -8.73 -9.47 20.22
CA TYR A 258 -8.78 -10.79 19.59
C TYR A 258 -9.16 -10.71 18.10
N THR A 259 -10.03 -9.77 17.73
CA THR A 259 -10.35 -9.55 16.32
C THR A 259 -9.18 -8.93 15.56
N PHE A 260 -8.35 -8.14 16.25
CA PHE A 260 -7.10 -7.65 15.69
C PHE A 260 -6.06 -8.77 15.55
N ASP A 261 -5.98 -9.71 16.49
CA ASP A 261 -5.19 -10.94 16.33
C ASP A 261 -5.65 -11.74 15.09
N ASP A 262 -6.95 -11.92 14.91
CA ASP A 262 -7.53 -12.59 13.74
C ASP A 262 -7.17 -11.85 12.43
N PHE A 263 -7.19 -10.52 12.43
CA PHE A 263 -6.74 -9.71 11.29
C PHE A 263 -5.25 -9.96 10.94
N LEU A 264 -4.37 -10.02 11.95
CA LEU A 264 -2.96 -10.33 11.73
C LEU A 264 -2.77 -11.75 11.19
N LEU A 265 -3.52 -12.73 11.72
CA LEU A 265 -3.49 -14.11 11.24
C LEU A 265 -4.03 -14.23 9.81
N ALA A 266 -5.10 -13.51 9.46
CA ALA A 266 -5.63 -13.46 8.11
C ALA A 266 -4.58 -12.93 7.13
N ARG A 267 -3.90 -11.83 7.50
CA ARG A 267 -2.78 -11.29 6.74
C ARG A 267 -1.64 -12.30 6.59
N HIS A 268 -1.28 -13.01 7.66
CA HIS A 268 -0.26 -14.06 7.59
C HIS A 268 -0.59 -15.14 6.56
N HIS A 269 -1.80 -15.67 6.63
CA HIS A 269 -2.24 -16.74 5.75
C HIS A 269 -2.34 -16.25 4.30
N MET A 270 -2.81 -15.03 4.05
CA MET A 270 -2.80 -14.45 2.71
C MET A 270 -1.37 -14.34 2.15
N HIS A 271 -0.38 -13.96 2.95
CA HIS A 271 1.02 -13.96 2.51
C HIS A 271 1.50 -15.36 2.14
N LEU A 272 1.31 -16.34 3.02
CA LEU A 272 1.81 -17.70 2.78
C LEU A 272 1.09 -18.41 1.62
N MET A 273 -0.23 -18.24 1.51
CA MET A 273 -1.06 -19.05 0.61
C MET A 273 -1.29 -18.38 -0.74
N VAL A 274 -1.31 -17.05 -0.81
CA VAL A 274 -1.60 -16.30 -2.02
C VAL A 274 -0.35 -15.56 -2.47
N TYR A 275 0.12 -14.57 -1.71
CA TYR A 275 1.18 -13.66 -2.19
C TYR A 275 2.52 -14.38 -2.44
N PHE A 276 2.84 -15.41 -1.66
CA PHE A 276 4.03 -16.24 -1.85
C PHE A 276 3.80 -17.49 -2.70
N HIS A 277 2.69 -17.57 -3.42
CA HIS A 277 2.43 -18.72 -4.27
C HIS A 277 3.52 -18.82 -5.36
N HIS A 278 4.30 -19.90 -5.32
CA HIS A 278 5.49 -20.14 -6.16
C HIS A 278 5.32 -19.78 -7.64
N LYS A 279 4.16 -20.07 -8.24
CA LYS A 279 3.92 -19.75 -9.65
C LYS A 279 3.99 -18.24 -9.95
N SER A 280 3.39 -17.37 -9.12
CA SER A 280 3.49 -15.91 -9.32
C SER A 280 4.95 -15.46 -9.21
N ILE A 281 5.62 -15.91 -8.14
CA ILE A 281 7.05 -15.65 -7.90
C ILE A 281 7.90 -16.05 -9.12
N ILE A 282 7.69 -17.23 -9.69
CA ILE A 282 8.47 -17.68 -10.86
C ILE A 282 8.26 -16.76 -12.07
N PHE A 283 7.03 -16.26 -12.29
CA PHE A 283 6.78 -15.29 -13.36
C PHE A 283 7.40 -13.92 -13.08
N GLU A 284 7.36 -13.46 -11.83
CA GLU A 284 8.04 -12.23 -11.40
C GLU A 284 9.55 -12.34 -11.57
N GLU A 285 10.16 -13.46 -11.17
CA GLU A 285 11.59 -13.72 -11.36
C GLU A 285 11.99 -13.78 -12.84
N MET A 286 11.18 -14.41 -13.70
CA MET A 286 11.42 -14.39 -15.15
C MET A 286 11.29 -12.97 -15.71
N LEU A 287 10.28 -12.22 -15.29
CA LEU A 287 10.13 -10.82 -15.69
C LEU A 287 11.34 -9.99 -15.23
N MET A 288 11.78 -10.13 -13.99
CA MET A 288 12.94 -9.43 -13.45
C MET A 288 14.22 -9.75 -14.23
N ARG A 289 14.45 -11.01 -14.61
CA ARG A 289 15.58 -11.37 -15.49
C ARG A 289 15.53 -10.69 -16.84
N TYR A 290 14.33 -10.45 -17.39
CA TYR A 290 14.18 -9.64 -18.60
C TYR A 290 14.48 -8.17 -18.31
N LEU A 291 13.80 -7.59 -17.33
CA LEU A 291 13.85 -6.17 -17.01
C LEU A 291 15.26 -5.68 -16.64
N SER A 292 16.06 -6.53 -15.98
CA SER A 292 17.46 -6.26 -15.62
C SER A 292 18.47 -6.62 -16.71
N SER A 293 18.03 -7.14 -17.86
CA SER A 293 18.93 -7.47 -18.97
C SER A 293 19.26 -6.24 -19.82
N GLU A 294 20.43 -6.23 -20.46
CA GLU A 294 20.85 -5.16 -21.37
C GLU A 294 19.95 -5.04 -22.62
N GLU A 295 19.14 -6.07 -22.89
CA GLU A 295 18.20 -6.16 -24.02
C GLU A 295 16.84 -5.51 -23.69
N CYS A 296 16.59 -5.13 -22.43
CA CYS A 296 15.32 -4.52 -22.04
C CYS A 296 15.24 -3.06 -22.49
N GLU A 297 14.26 -2.76 -23.34
CA GLU A 297 13.96 -1.39 -23.77
C GLU A 297 12.71 -0.81 -23.06
N PHE A 298 12.06 -1.58 -22.17
CA PHE A 298 10.89 -1.10 -21.43
C PHE A 298 11.30 -0.27 -20.22
N ILE A 299 11.29 1.04 -20.38
CA ILE A 299 11.60 2.01 -19.32
C ILE A 299 10.35 2.83 -19.02
N LEU A 300 10.03 3.01 -17.74
CA LEU A 300 8.91 3.84 -17.33
C LEU A 300 9.33 5.31 -17.39
N PRO A 301 8.51 6.18 -17.98
CA PRO A 301 8.88 7.56 -18.23
C PRO A 301 8.85 8.36 -16.93
N SER A 302 9.76 9.32 -16.80
CA SER A 302 9.68 10.34 -15.74
C SER A 302 8.55 11.34 -16.01
N ASP A 303 8.17 11.58 -17.26
CA ASP A 303 6.98 12.36 -17.61
C ASP A 303 5.72 11.63 -17.13
N ILE A 304 4.99 12.27 -16.20
CA ILE A 304 3.85 11.69 -15.52
C ILE A 304 2.64 11.52 -16.45
N GLU A 305 2.51 12.36 -17.47
CA GLU A 305 1.43 12.23 -18.44
C GLU A 305 1.70 11.06 -19.39
N ALA A 306 2.95 10.89 -19.83
CA ALA A 306 3.37 9.71 -20.59
C ALA A 306 3.24 8.42 -19.77
N TYR A 307 3.50 8.46 -18.45
CA TYR A 307 3.35 7.32 -17.54
C TYR A 307 1.92 6.77 -17.51
N ILE A 308 0.92 7.58 -17.87
CA ILE A 308 -0.48 7.15 -17.88
C ILE A 308 -0.71 5.97 -18.84
N ASP A 309 0.02 5.92 -19.94
CA ASP A 309 -0.10 4.87 -20.96
C ASP A 309 0.64 3.56 -20.57
N TYR A 310 1.43 3.58 -19.50
CA TYR A 310 2.14 2.41 -18.98
C TYR A 310 1.23 1.60 -18.06
N THR A 311 0.67 0.52 -18.61
CA THR A 311 -0.29 -0.38 -17.97
C THR A 311 0.09 -1.84 -18.24
N ASP A 312 -0.62 -2.80 -17.65
CA ASP A 312 -0.38 -4.22 -17.92
C ASP A 312 -0.43 -4.52 -19.43
N HIS A 313 -1.32 -3.86 -20.16
CA HIS A 313 -1.47 -4.06 -21.61
C HIS A 313 -0.21 -3.66 -22.38
N SER A 314 0.37 -2.48 -22.10
CA SER A 314 1.56 -2.02 -22.81
C SER A 314 2.80 -2.83 -22.44
N LEU A 315 2.91 -3.28 -21.18
CA LEU A 315 3.95 -4.23 -20.78
C LEU A 315 3.83 -5.55 -21.57
N PHE A 316 2.66 -6.18 -21.58
CA PHE A 316 2.49 -7.46 -22.30
C PHE A 316 2.66 -7.33 -23.80
N GLN A 317 2.27 -6.20 -24.40
CA GLN A 317 2.56 -5.92 -25.80
C GLN A 317 4.08 -5.86 -26.03
N HIS A 318 4.80 -5.10 -25.21
CA HIS A 318 6.25 -5.00 -25.29
C HIS A 318 6.93 -6.37 -25.14
N LEU A 319 6.54 -7.15 -24.13
CA LEU A 319 7.09 -8.50 -23.90
C LEU A 319 6.84 -9.45 -25.09
N ALA A 320 5.74 -9.28 -25.82
CA ALA A 320 5.43 -10.10 -26.99
C ALA A 320 6.27 -9.74 -28.22
N GLU A 321 6.74 -8.50 -28.31
CA GLU A 321 7.58 -7.98 -29.40
C GLU A 321 9.08 -8.17 -29.12
N ALA A 322 9.47 -8.28 -27.85
CA ALA A 322 10.86 -8.46 -27.43
C ALA A 322 11.46 -9.80 -27.90
N ASP A 323 12.63 -9.76 -28.54
CA ASP A 323 13.39 -10.96 -28.90
C ASP A 323 14.29 -11.43 -27.74
N ASN A 324 13.65 -11.74 -26.61
CA ASN A 324 14.33 -12.22 -25.41
C ASN A 324 13.64 -13.47 -24.86
N ILE A 325 14.44 -14.44 -24.39
CA ILE A 325 13.93 -15.72 -23.90
C ILE A 325 13.02 -15.55 -22.67
N TRP A 326 13.34 -14.64 -21.76
CA TRP A 326 12.57 -14.39 -20.54
C TRP A 326 11.23 -13.74 -20.86
N ALA A 327 11.22 -12.72 -21.70
CA ALA A 327 10.00 -12.07 -22.18
C ALA A 327 9.06 -13.08 -22.87
N ARG A 328 9.60 -13.89 -23.80
CA ARG A 328 8.84 -14.94 -24.49
C ARG A 328 8.24 -15.96 -23.51
N ARG A 329 9.02 -16.40 -22.51
CA ARG A 329 8.54 -17.36 -21.50
C ARG A 329 7.40 -16.81 -20.64
N VAL A 330 7.43 -15.51 -20.31
CA VAL A 330 6.33 -14.86 -19.59
C VAL A 330 5.06 -14.86 -20.44
N VAL A 331 5.15 -14.41 -21.70
CA VAL A 331 4.00 -14.30 -22.61
C VAL A 331 3.42 -15.67 -22.98
N GLU A 332 4.27 -16.66 -23.28
CA GLU A 332 3.87 -18.02 -23.66
C GLU A 332 3.52 -18.91 -22.46
N ARG A 333 3.54 -18.35 -21.24
CA ARG A 333 3.27 -19.05 -19.98
C ARG A 333 4.11 -20.33 -19.81
N GLN A 334 5.42 -20.20 -20.00
CA GLN A 334 6.40 -21.28 -19.85
C GLN A 334 7.25 -21.11 -18.57
N PRO A 335 6.66 -21.24 -17.36
CA PRO A 335 7.41 -21.08 -16.11
C PRO A 335 8.38 -22.25 -15.88
N PHE A 336 9.33 -22.05 -14.99
CA PHE A 336 10.09 -23.15 -14.40
C PHE A 336 9.15 -24.05 -13.58
N LYS A 337 9.45 -25.35 -13.50
CA LYS A 337 8.72 -26.27 -12.64
C LYS A 337 9.23 -26.12 -11.21
N MET A 338 8.32 -26.03 -10.24
CA MET A 338 8.68 -26.04 -8.84
C MET A 338 9.29 -27.41 -8.49
N LEU A 339 10.57 -27.39 -8.10
CA LEU A 339 11.30 -28.59 -7.68
C LEU A 339 11.16 -28.83 -6.17
N PHE A 340 11.18 -27.75 -5.40
CA PHE A 340 11.19 -27.78 -3.95
C PHE A 340 10.61 -26.48 -3.39
N GLU A 341 9.78 -26.63 -2.37
CA GLU A 341 9.22 -25.54 -1.58
C GLU A 341 9.39 -25.92 -0.10
N TYR A 342 9.82 -24.98 0.72
CA TYR A 342 10.13 -25.22 2.12
C TYR A 342 9.74 -24.03 2.99
N HIS A 343 8.76 -24.27 3.86
CA HIS A 343 8.39 -23.34 4.91
C HIS A 343 9.08 -23.76 6.21
N SER A 344 9.92 -22.89 6.76
CA SER A 344 10.60 -23.14 8.02
C SER A 344 10.88 -21.83 8.74
N THR A 345 10.77 -21.89 10.06
CA THR A 345 11.20 -20.83 10.98
C THR A 345 12.68 -20.97 11.36
N SER A 346 13.31 -22.11 11.07
CA SER A 346 14.73 -22.36 11.35
C SER A 346 15.59 -22.30 10.08
N LYS A 347 16.81 -21.77 10.22
CA LYS A 347 17.81 -21.76 9.14
C LYS A 347 18.17 -23.21 8.78
N SER A 348 18.13 -23.51 7.49
CA SER A 348 18.43 -24.84 6.95
C SER A 348 19.38 -24.70 5.77
N THR A 349 20.48 -25.47 5.78
CA THR A 349 21.46 -25.52 4.68
C THR A 349 20.98 -26.40 3.51
N ARG A 350 19.81 -27.04 3.64
CA ARG A 350 19.28 -27.97 2.64
C ARG A 350 19.11 -27.31 1.27
N THR A 351 18.59 -26.09 1.24
CA THR A 351 18.35 -25.36 -0.01
C THR A 351 19.67 -25.00 -0.70
N GLU A 352 20.65 -24.50 0.05
CA GLU A 352 22.00 -24.19 -0.45
C GLU A 352 22.68 -25.45 -1.03
N ASN A 353 22.61 -26.57 -0.30
CA ASN A 353 23.16 -27.84 -0.77
C ASN A 353 22.51 -28.31 -2.08
N MET A 354 21.19 -28.14 -2.21
CA MET A 354 20.47 -28.53 -3.42
C MET A 354 20.82 -27.63 -4.61
N LEU A 355 20.95 -26.32 -4.39
CA LEU A 355 21.40 -25.38 -5.44
C LEU A 355 22.80 -25.72 -5.93
N SER A 356 23.73 -26.05 -5.04
CA SER A 356 25.08 -26.49 -5.41
C SER A 356 25.06 -27.74 -6.29
N VAL A 357 24.29 -28.77 -5.92
CA VAL A 357 24.17 -30.00 -6.73
C VAL A 357 23.57 -29.73 -8.11
N LEU A 358 22.56 -28.86 -8.21
CA LEU A 358 21.94 -28.51 -9.49
C LEU A 358 22.90 -27.70 -10.38
N ALA A 359 23.65 -26.77 -9.79
CA ALA A 359 24.66 -25.99 -10.48
C ALA A 359 25.79 -26.88 -11.01
N GLU A 360 26.28 -27.85 -10.23
CA GLU A 360 27.28 -28.84 -10.67
C GLU A 360 26.83 -29.69 -11.86
N LYS A 361 25.51 -29.88 -12.00
CA LYS A 361 24.90 -30.61 -13.13
C LYS A 361 24.52 -29.71 -14.31
N GLY A 362 24.79 -28.40 -14.23
CA GLY A 362 24.43 -27.43 -15.26
C GLY A 362 22.91 -27.26 -15.42
N VAL A 363 22.13 -27.54 -14.38
CA VAL A 363 20.68 -27.35 -14.40
C VAL A 363 20.38 -25.89 -14.08
N GLU A 364 19.75 -25.19 -15.01
CA GLU A 364 19.29 -23.84 -14.78
C GLU A 364 18.19 -23.82 -13.69
N THR A 365 18.31 -22.90 -12.75
CA THR A 365 17.38 -22.78 -11.62
C THR A 365 16.96 -21.33 -11.39
N VAL A 366 15.77 -21.17 -10.81
CA VAL A 366 15.28 -19.94 -10.21
C VAL A 366 15.15 -20.23 -8.72
N PHE A 367 15.79 -19.40 -7.89
CA PHE A 367 15.68 -19.47 -6.45
C PHE A 367 15.14 -18.15 -5.94
N ALA A 368 14.03 -18.23 -5.21
CA ALA A 368 13.46 -17.12 -4.46
C ALA A 368 13.24 -17.57 -3.03
N SER A 369 13.41 -16.64 -2.10
CA SER A 369 13.09 -16.84 -0.69
C SER A 369 12.50 -15.56 -0.15
N SER A 370 11.45 -15.71 0.65
CA SER A 370 10.74 -14.58 1.25
C SER A 370 10.52 -14.86 2.72
N THR A 371 10.52 -13.80 3.52
CA THR A 371 10.14 -13.89 4.94
C THR A 371 8.85 -13.11 5.14
N ALA A 372 7.79 -13.79 5.58
CA ALA A 372 6.59 -13.10 6.05
C ALA A 372 6.88 -12.62 7.47
N ARG A 373 6.72 -11.31 7.71
CA ARG A 373 6.66 -10.75 9.06
C ARG A 373 5.22 -10.33 9.34
N LEU A 374 4.71 -10.69 10.51
CA LEU A 374 3.37 -10.30 10.93
C LEU A 374 3.28 -8.81 11.28
N SER A 375 4.42 -8.20 11.62
CA SER A 375 4.47 -6.81 12.06
C SER A 375 5.77 -6.12 11.76
N LYS A 376 5.66 -4.81 11.51
CA LYS A 376 6.79 -3.88 11.32
C LYS A 376 7.35 -3.35 12.66
N TYR A 377 6.65 -3.51 13.78
CA TYR A 377 7.05 -2.95 15.10
C TYR A 377 8.36 -3.54 15.66
N HIS A 378 8.71 -4.78 15.28
CA HIS A 378 9.94 -5.45 15.73
C HIS A 378 11.10 -5.36 14.73
N SER A 379 11.06 -4.42 13.78
CA SER A 379 12.19 -4.26 12.87
C SER A 379 13.47 -3.84 13.63
N PRO A 380 14.62 -4.50 13.39
CA PRO A 380 15.91 -4.09 13.95
C PRO A 380 16.35 -2.70 13.48
N SER A 381 15.71 -2.17 12.44
CA SER A 381 15.92 -0.83 11.95
C SER A 381 15.07 0.17 12.75
N ALA A 382 15.71 1.10 13.48
CA ALA A 382 15.02 2.25 14.08
C ALA A 382 14.29 3.11 13.02
N ILE A 383 14.74 2.94 11.76
CA ILE A 383 14.27 3.56 10.52
C ILE A 383 13.03 2.80 9.95
N GLU A 384 12.53 1.75 10.59
CA GLU A 384 11.29 1.03 10.19
C GLU A 384 10.20 1.00 11.27
N ARG A 385 10.39 1.68 12.40
CA ARG A 385 9.37 1.69 13.47
C ARG A 385 8.13 2.42 12.98
N ALA A 386 7.04 1.66 12.82
CA ALA A 386 5.72 2.19 12.51
C ALA A 386 5.27 3.16 13.60
N VAL A 387 4.49 4.18 13.20
CA VAL A 387 3.86 5.09 14.15
C VAL A 387 2.99 4.29 15.11
N GLN A 388 3.16 4.57 16.40
CA GLN A 388 2.53 3.84 17.48
C GLN A 388 1.00 3.86 17.39
N ILE A 389 0.38 2.69 17.38
CA ILE A 389 -1.05 2.49 17.64
C ILE A 389 -1.20 2.12 19.12
N TYR A 390 -2.27 2.58 19.76
CA TYR A 390 -2.52 2.36 21.18
C TYR A 390 -3.71 1.44 21.43
N VAL A 391 -3.68 0.70 22.53
CA VAL A 391 -4.84 0.05 23.11
C VAL A 391 -5.44 0.98 24.17
N VAL A 392 -6.75 1.19 24.11
CA VAL A 392 -7.51 1.96 25.10
C VAL A 392 -8.61 1.11 25.71
N ASP A 393 -9.06 1.46 26.90
CA ASP A 393 -10.24 0.85 27.51
C ASP A 393 -11.20 1.97 27.89
N GLN A 394 -12.26 2.13 27.09
CA GLN A 394 -13.25 3.19 27.32
C GLN A 394 -14.16 2.90 28.53
N TYR A 395 -14.15 1.66 29.04
CA TYR A 395 -15.01 1.23 30.15
C TYR A 395 -14.27 1.24 31.49
N ASP A 396 -12.94 1.06 31.47
CA ASP A 396 -12.09 1.15 32.65
C ASP A 396 -11.32 2.49 32.70
N ARG A 397 -11.79 3.39 33.57
CA ARG A 397 -11.16 4.70 33.81
C ARG A 397 -9.76 4.62 34.44
N GLN A 398 -9.38 3.48 35.02
CA GLN A 398 -8.05 3.28 35.59
C GLN A 398 -7.05 2.73 34.56
N SER A 399 -7.56 2.19 33.45
CA SER A 399 -6.74 1.65 32.38
C SER A 399 -5.93 2.76 31.72
N LYS A 400 -4.62 2.53 31.61
CA LYS A 400 -3.72 3.45 30.91
C LYS A 400 -3.54 2.97 29.47
N PRO A 401 -3.59 3.86 28.47
CA PRO A 401 -3.27 3.48 27.11
C PRO A 401 -1.85 2.91 27.02
N TYR A 402 -1.68 1.88 26.20
CA TYR A 402 -0.39 1.23 25.98
C TYR A 402 -0.21 0.86 24.50
N PRO A 403 1.04 0.72 24.01
CA PRO A 403 1.33 0.27 22.65
C PRO A 403 0.61 -1.02 22.24
N ILE A 404 0.06 -1.09 21.02
CA ILE A 404 -0.66 -2.28 20.54
C ILE A 404 0.25 -3.51 20.44
N GLU A 405 1.54 -3.35 20.17
CA GLU A 405 2.50 -4.45 20.10
C GLU A 405 2.73 -5.15 21.44
N GLU A 406 2.40 -4.50 22.56
CA GLU A 406 2.43 -5.10 23.88
C GLU A 406 1.19 -5.96 24.17
N SER A 407 0.19 -5.99 23.27
CA SER A 407 -1.09 -6.67 23.52
C SER A 407 -1.12 -8.14 23.14
N THR A 408 -0.18 -8.63 22.34
CA THR A 408 -0.21 -10.00 21.80
C THR A 408 1.18 -10.52 21.48
N GLU A 409 1.41 -11.82 21.73
CA GLU A 409 2.64 -12.51 21.32
C GLU A 409 2.70 -12.77 19.81
N ILE A 410 1.58 -12.59 19.08
CA ILE A 410 1.52 -12.74 17.61
C ILE A 410 2.51 -11.78 16.94
N PHE A 411 2.76 -10.62 17.53
CA PHE A 411 3.75 -9.66 17.05
C PHE A 411 5.19 -10.20 17.02
N GLN A 412 5.52 -11.18 17.87
CA GLN A 412 6.86 -11.75 17.98
C GLN A 412 7.12 -12.89 16.97
N LYS A 413 6.10 -13.29 16.19
CA LYS A 413 6.17 -14.36 15.19
C LYS A 413 6.26 -13.78 13.78
#